data_AF-A0A6J1Q8K9-F1
#
_entry.id   AF-A0A6J1Q8K9-F1
#
_cell.length_a   1.000
_cell.length_b   1.000
_cell.length_c   1.000
_cell.angle_alpha   90.00
_cell.angle_beta   90.00
_cell.angle_gamma   90.00
#
_symmetry.space_group_name_H-M   'P 1'
#
loop_
_entity.id
_entity.type
_entity.pdbx_description
1 polymer ?
#
loop_
_entity_poly.entity_id
_entity_poly.type
_entity_poly.pdbx_seq_one_letter_code
_entity_poly.pdbx_strand_id
1 'polypeptide(L)'
;MSHKSHIDAVNRTLKDLRTSEKVMGGVTFVFTGDFRQTLPVVPKGTRADIMKVCMKKSEIWQHVRKLRLNINMRVHLRGDKNLEQFAEYLLKIGDGSISITQNGYINISDIVGTCVRTIDQIIDNVYPDIQNLTQKETNWFCERAIVTAKNTAAEEINEIVLQKVTTECKTYKSIDTMVNGDEVIHYPIEFLNSLNPAGLPPHKLKLKVGTPIMLLRNLKPPRLCNGPAAGEIALIPRIPMVSTDLPFAFKRLQFPVRMCFAMTINKSQGQTFKVVGVDLRNEVFSHGQLYVGLSRIGSTKDQTILIPDESNKTRNVVFTE
;
A
#
# COMPACT_ATOMS: atom_id res chain seq x y z
N MET A 1 -9.28 4.08 -5.44
CA MET A 1 -8.69 5.01 -4.44
C MET A 1 -8.94 6.50 -4.68
N SER A 2 -9.15 7.02 -5.90
CA SER A 2 -9.36 8.47 -6.10
C SER A 2 -10.72 8.97 -5.57
N HIS A 3 -10.69 9.99 -4.72
CA HIS A 3 -11.89 10.68 -4.24
C HIS A 3 -12.57 11.43 -5.39
N LYS A 4 -13.90 11.38 -5.47
CA LYS A 4 -14.65 11.99 -6.58
C LYS A 4 -14.41 13.49 -6.74
N SER A 5 -14.28 14.21 -5.62
CA SER A 5 -14.02 15.66 -5.64
C SER A 5 -12.75 16.04 -6.39
N HIS A 6 -11.72 15.17 -6.42
CA HIS A 6 -10.51 15.43 -7.20
C HIS A 6 -10.82 15.41 -8.70
N ILE A 7 -11.67 14.48 -9.14
CA ILE A 7 -12.07 14.35 -10.55
C ILE A 7 -13.00 15.51 -10.93
N ASP A 8 -13.93 15.87 -10.04
CA ASP A 8 -14.83 17.00 -10.24
C ASP A 8 -14.06 18.33 -10.31
N ALA A 9 -13.03 18.48 -9.46
CA ALA A 9 -12.14 19.64 -9.49
C ALA A 9 -11.31 19.72 -10.78
N VAL A 10 -10.78 18.60 -11.27
CA VAL A 10 -10.08 18.54 -12.58
C VAL A 10 -11.03 18.95 -13.71
N ASN A 11 -12.25 18.41 -13.72
CA ASN A 11 -13.27 18.76 -14.70
C ASN A 11 -13.56 20.27 -14.71
N ARG A 12 -13.85 20.85 -13.53
CA ARG A 12 -14.10 22.30 -13.40
C ARG A 12 -12.89 23.11 -13.90
N THR A 13 -11.69 22.75 -13.43
CA THR A 13 -10.46 23.45 -13.82
C THR A 13 -10.22 23.41 -15.33
N LEU A 14 -10.47 22.27 -15.98
CA LEU A 14 -10.33 22.16 -17.44
C LEU A 14 -11.39 22.94 -18.21
N LYS A 15 -12.63 23.02 -17.70
CA LYS A 15 -13.66 23.88 -18.28
C LYS A 15 -13.23 25.35 -18.24
N ASP A 16 -12.74 25.80 -17.09
CA ASP A 16 -12.30 27.18 -16.87
C ASP A 16 -11.11 27.53 -17.79
N LEU A 17 -10.04 26.72 -17.75
CA LEU A 17 -8.82 26.96 -18.52
C LEU A 17 -9.03 26.92 -20.03
N ARG A 18 -10.03 26.18 -20.50
CA ARG A 18 -10.31 26.00 -21.93
C ARG A 18 -11.53 26.80 -22.39
N THR A 19 -12.15 27.57 -21.50
CA THR A 19 -13.35 28.35 -21.76
C THR A 19 -14.42 27.50 -22.47
N SER A 20 -14.69 26.30 -21.94
CA SER A 20 -15.53 25.30 -22.58
C SER A 20 -16.46 24.63 -21.59
N GLU A 21 -17.76 24.62 -21.88
CA GLU A 21 -18.76 23.93 -21.06
C GLU A 21 -18.83 22.41 -21.23
N LYS A 22 -18.08 21.85 -22.19
CA LYS A 22 -17.98 20.40 -22.36
C LYS A 22 -17.33 19.74 -21.14
N VAL A 23 -17.72 18.51 -20.83
CA VAL A 23 -17.07 17.68 -19.79
C VAL A 23 -15.57 17.62 -20.05
N MET A 24 -14.76 17.77 -18.99
CA MET A 24 -13.31 17.88 -18.99
C MET A 24 -12.76 18.97 -19.93
N GLY A 25 -13.49 20.07 -20.14
CA GLY A 25 -13.12 21.12 -21.08
C GLY A 25 -12.99 20.62 -22.54
N GLY A 26 -13.67 19.51 -22.88
CA GLY A 26 -13.59 18.87 -24.19
C GLY A 26 -12.35 18.00 -24.39
N VAL A 27 -11.55 17.74 -23.35
CA VAL A 27 -10.40 16.84 -23.40
C VAL A 27 -10.86 15.39 -23.27
N THR A 28 -10.31 14.51 -24.11
CA THR A 28 -10.51 13.07 -23.96
C THR A 28 -9.78 12.59 -22.70
N PHE A 29 -10.55 12.08 -21.74
CA PHE A 29 -10.04 11.58 -20.47
C PHE A 29 -10.23 10.06 -20.41
N VAL A 30 -9.16 9.33 -20.08
CA VAL A 30 -9.19 7.86 -19.93
C VAL A 30 -9.04 7.52 -18.45
N PHE A 31 -10.04 6.85 -17.90
CA PHE A 31 -10.00 6.31 -16.55
C PHE A 31 -9.66 4.83 -16.61
N THR A 32 -8.65 4.43 -15.84
CA THR A 32 -8.27 3.02 -15.67
C THR A 32 -8.39 2.67 -14.19
N GLY A 33 -9.02 1.55 -13.89
CA GLY A 33 -9.14 1.09 -12.52
C GLY A 33 -10.03 -0.14 -12.40
N ASP A 34 -10.08 -0.66 -11.19
CA ASP A 34 -10.86 -1.82 -10.83
C ASP A 34 -11.55 -1.54 -9.49
N PHE A 35 -12.88 -1.55 -9.50
CA PHE A 35 -13.68 -1.22 -8.32
C PHE A 35 -13.74 -2.36 -7.29
N ARG A 36 -13.21 -3.55 -7.61
CA ARG A 36 -12.97 -4.62 -6.64
C ARG A 36 -11.77 -4.35 -5.75
N GLN A 37 -10.91 -3.42 -6.15
CA GLN A 37 -9.72 -3.01 -5.39
C GLN A 37 -10.09 -1.93 -4.37
N THR A 38 -9.09 -1.41 -3.65
CA THR A 38 -9.38 -0.48 -2.56
C THR A 38 -10.01 0.84 -3.04
N LEU A 39 -11.03 1.24 -2.29
CA LEU A 39 -11.80 2.46 -2.48
C LEU A 39 -11.07 3.66 -1.86
N PRO A 40 -11.54 4.92 -2.08
CA PRO A 40 -10.96 6.07 -1.41
C PRO A 40 -11.01 5.93 0.11
N VAL A 41 -9.92 6.34 0.78
CA VAL A 41 -9.85 6.34 2.24
C VAL A 41 -10.57 7.58 2.76
N VAL A 42 -11.58 7.38 3.61
CA VAL A 42 -12.28 8.45 4.33
C VAL A 42 -11.94 8.31 5.81
N PRO A 43 -11.11 9.19 6.39
CA PRO A 43 -10.77 9.13 7.81
C PRO A 43 -12.02 9.18 8.67
N LYS A 44 -12.15 8.21 9.61
CA LYS A 44 -13.32 8.06 10.50
C LYS A 44 -14.67 7.92 9.75
N GLY A 45 -14.64 7.63 8.44
CA GLY A 45 -15.84 7.48 7.63
C GLY A 45 -16.49 6.11 7.79
N THR A 46 -17.81 6.08 7.66
CA THR A 46 -18.59 4.84 7.56
C THR A 46 -18.49 4.24 6.15
N ARG A 47 -19.02 3.02 5.97
CA ARG A 47 -19.20 2.43 4.63
C ARG A 47 -19.95 3.39 3.69
N ALA A 48 -21.00 4.05 4.18
CA ALA A 48 -21.80 4.98 3.38
C ALA A 48 -20.98 6.20 2.93
N ASP A 49 -20.14 6.73 3.82
CA ASP A 49 -19.25 7.86 3.50
C ASP A 49 -18.24 7.49 2.42
N ILE A 50 -17.62 6.30 2.54
CA ILE A 50 -16.69 5.78 1.53
C ILE A 50 -17.39 5.64 0.18
N MET A 51 -18.59 5.05 0.15
CA MET A 51 -19.36 4.88 -1.09
C MET A 51 -19.75 6.23 -1.71
N LYS A 52 -20.10 7.23 -0.89
CA LYS A 52 -20.49 8.58 -1.33
C LYS A 52 -19.37 9.31 -2.07
N VAL A 53 -18.12 9.00 -1.75
CA VAL A 53 -16.94 9.64 -2.34
C VAL A 53 -16.30 8.85 -3.48
N CYS A 54 -16.81 7.65 -3.78
CA CYS A 54 -16.38 6.88 -4.93
C CYS A 54 -16.71 7.60 -6.24
N MET A 55 -15.86 7.39 -7.26
CA MET A 55 -16.03 7.99 -8.59
C MET A 55 -17.42 7.72 -9.20
N LYS A 56 -18.02 6.55 -8.95
CA LYS A 56 -19.36 6.22 -9.43
C LYS A 56 -20.48 7.15 -8.92
N LYS A 57 -20.20 7.94 -7.88
CA LYS A 57 -21.10 8.97 -7.32
C LYS A 57 -20.75 10.39 -7.78
N SER A 58 -19.82 10.55 -8.73
CA SER A 58 -19.59 11.81 -9.45
C SER A 58 -20.63 11.96 -10.55
N GLU A 59 -21.05 13.19 -10.82
CA GLU A 59 -21.91 13.53 -11.96
C GLU A 59 -21.23 13.19 -13.30
N ILE A 60 -19.90 13.24 -13.35
CA ILE A 60 -19.13 12.90 -14.56
C ILE A 60 -19.35 11.43 -14.95
N TRP A 61 -19.65 10.56 -13.99
CA TRP A 61 -19.77 9.12 -14.22
C TRP A 61 -20.83 8.75 -15.26
N GLN A 62 -21.92 9.53 -15.36
CA GLN A 62 -22.98 9.30 -16.36
C GLN A 62 -22.49 9.51 -17.80
N HIS A 63 -21.41 10.27 -17.99
CA HIS A 63 -20.80 10.55 -19.29
C HIS A 63 -19.66 9.58 -19.62
N VAL A 64 -19.29 8.67 -18.71
CA VAL A 64 -18.19 7.74 -18.92
C VAL A 64 -18.65 6.54 -19.76
N ARG A 65 -18.05 6.38 -20.95
CA ARG A 65 -18.16 5.15 -21.74
C ARG A 65 -17.35 4.04 -21.07
N LYS A 66 -18.03 2.94 -20.73
CA LYS A 66 -17.40 1.80 -20.04
C LYS A 66 -16.85 0.80 -21.05
N LEU A 67 -15.56 0.51 -20.95
CA LEU A 67 -14.88 -0.56 -21.67
C LEU A 67 -14.32 -1.55 -20.65
N ARG A 68 -14.37 -2.85 -20.95
CA ARG A 68 -13.93 -3.92 -20.04
C ARG A 68 -12.83 -4.73 -20.69
N LEU A 69 -11.78 -5.00 -19.92
CA LEU A 69 -10.76 -5.98 -20.26
C LEU A 69 -11.15 -7.30 -19.60
N ASN A 70 -11.26 -8.36 -20.40
CA ASN A 70 -11.73 -9.67 -19.94
C ASN A 70 -10.62 -10.71 -19.85
N ILE A 71 -9.45 -10.43 -20.43
CA ILE A 71 -8.31 -11.35 -20.45
C ILE A 71 -7.32 -10.92 -19.35
N ASN A 72 -7.09 -11.80 -18.38
CA ASN A 72 -6.05 -11.61 -17.38
C ASN A 72 -4.68 -11.96 -17.99
N MET A 73 -4.01 -10.95 -18.55
CA MET A 73 -2.69 -11.12 -19.18
C MET A 73 -1.63 -11.67 -18.22
N ARG A 74 -1.75 -11.44 -16.91
CA ARG A 74 -0.80 -11.96 -15.92
C ARG A 74 -0.84 -13.49 -15.82
N VAL A 75 -2.01 -14.07 -16.04
CA VAL A 75 -2.27 -15.52 -16.02
C VAL A 75 -2.04 -16.11 -17.42
N HIS A 76 -2.59 -15.44 -18.45
CA HIS A 76 -2.56 -15.92 -19.83
C HIS A 76 -1.15 -16.13 -20.38
N LEU A 77 -0.20 -15.24 -20.07
CA LEU A 77 1.18 -15.34 -20.56
C LEU A 77 1.95 -16.56 -20.02
N ARG A 78 1.46 -17.23 -18.97
CA ARG A 78 2.15 -18.38 -18.34
C ARG A 78 1.51 -19.73 -18.64
N GLY A 79 0.30 -19.78 -19.19
CA GLY A 79 -0.36 -21.03 -19.64
C GLY A 79 -0.59 -22.10 -18.56
N ASP A 80 -0.57 -21.75 -17.27
CA ASP A 80 -0.72 -22.70 -16.16
C ASP A 80 -2.21 -22.81 -15.75
N LYS A 81 -2.78 -24.02 -15.81
CA LYS A 81 -4.18 -24.28 -15.38
C LYS A 81 -4.44 -23.91 -13.92
N ASN A 82 -3.42 -24.01 -13.05
CA ASN A 82 -3.57 -23.60 -11.65
C ASN A 82 -3.73 -22.07 -11.53
N LEU A 83 -3.14 -21.31 -12.45
CA LEU A 83 -3.28 -19.85 -12.48
C LEU A 83 -4.67 -19.40 -12.96
N GLU A 84 -5.33 -20.16 -13.83
CA GLU A 84 -6.72 -19.88 -14.25
C GLU A 84 -7.70 -20.05 -13.08
N GLN A 85 -7.62 -21.18 -12.38
CA GLN A 85 -8.44 -21.42 -11.19
C GLN A 85 -8.15 -20.40 -10.08
N PHE A 86 -6.89 -20.01 -9.89
CA PHE A 86 -6.51 -18.92 -8.99
C PHE A 86 -7.14 -17.59 -9.40
N ALA A 87 -7.13 -17.25 -10.70
CA ALA A 87 -7.74 -16.02 -11.21
C ALA A 87 -9.25 -15.98 -10.95
N GLU A 88 -9.95 -17.09 -11.18
CA GLU A 88 -11.37 -17.22 -10.87
C GLU A 88 -11.64 -17.08 -9.37
N TYR A 89 -10.82 -17.73 -8.54
CA TYR A 89 -10.91 -17.62 -7.09
C TYR A 89 -10.70 -16.18 -6.62
N LEU A 90 -9.70 -15.47 -7.15
CA LEU A 90 -9.48 -14.05 -6.88
C LEU A 90 -10.69 -13.19 -7.28
N LEU A 91 -11.31 -13.45 -8.44
CA LEU A 91 -12.51 -12.73 -8.85
C LEU A 91 -13.66 -12.96 -7.86
N LYS A 92 -13.87 -14.20 -7.40
CA LYS A 92 -14.87 -14.51 -6.36
C LYS A 92 -14.58 -13.77 -5.04
N ILE A 93 -13.32 -13.63 -4.64
CA ILE A 93 -12.94 -12.79 -3.48
C ILE A 93 -13.35 -11.34 -3.72
N GLY A 94 -12.98 -10.76 -4.86
CA GLY A 94 -13.24 -9.37 -5.19
C GLY A 94 -14.72 -9.04 -5.35
N ASP A 95 -15.50 -9.98 -5.88
CA ASP A 95 -16.96 -9.85 -6.04
C ASP A 95 -17.73 -10.20 -4.75
N GLY A 96 -17.06 -10.76 -3.73
CA GLY A 96 -17.68 -11.15 -2.47
C GLY A 96 -18.61 -12.36 -2.60
N SER A 97 -18.43 -13.18 -3.63
CA SER A 97 -19.29 -14.33 -3.95
C SER A 97 -18.79 -15.65 -3.34
N ILE A 98 -17.75 -15.62 -2.49
CA ILE A 98 -17.28 -16.79 -1.76
C ILE A 98 -18.18 -17.02 -0.55
N SER A 99 -18.51 -18.29 -0.30
CA SER A 99 -19.24 -18.71 0.89
C SER A 99 -18.53 -18.25 2.16
N ILE A 100 -19.21 -17.39 2.91
CA ILE A 100 -18.76 -16.91 4.22
C ILE A 100 -19.27 -17.85 5.31
N THR A 101 -18.47 -18.04 6.35
CA THR A 101 -18.91 -18.64 7.61
C THR A 101 -19.90 -17.70 8.32
N GLN A 102 -20.61 -18.21 9.34
CA GLN A 102 -21.57 -17.43 10.14
C GLN A 102 -20.97 -16.13 10.73
N ASN A 103 -19.64 -16.08 10.91
CA ASN A 103 -18.93 -14.94 11.48
C ASN A 103 -18.33 -13.99 10.40
N GLY A 104 -18.63 -14.18 9.12
CA GLY A 104 -18.13 -13.33 8.03
C GLY A 104 -16.68 -13.61 7.58
N TYR A 105 -16.13 -14.77 7.95
CA TYR A 105 -14.81 -15.23 7.51
C TYR A 105 -14.92 -16.15 6.31
N ILE A 106 -13.89 -16.16 5.46
CA ILE A 106 -13.69 -17.14 4.40
C ILE A 106 -12.51 -18.05 4.73
N ASN A 107 -12.56 -19.30 4.24
CA ASN A 107 -11.41 -20.19 4.27
C ASN A 107 -10.50 -19.87 3.07
N ILE A 108 -9.24 -19.61 3.34
CA ILE A 108 -8.21 -19.43 2.32
C ILE A 108 -7.86 -20.80 1.74
N SER A 109 -8.05 -20.94 0.43
CA SER A 109 -7.70 -22.17 -0.30
C SER A 109 -6.21 -22.21 -0.60
N ASP A 110 -5.60 -23.39 -0.57
CA ASP A 110 -4.18 -23.58 -0.90
C ASP A 110 -3.82 -23.13 -2.33
N ILE A 111 -4.83 -22.92 -3.18
CA ILE A 111 -4.65 -22.40 -4.54
C ILE A 111 -4.06 -20.99 -4.56
N VAL A 112 -4.21 -20.20 -3.49
CA VAL A 112 -3.68 -18.83 -3.43
C VAL A 112 -2.23 -18.75 -2.97
N GLY A 113 -1.63 -19.87 -2.56
CA GLY A 113 -0.23 -19.92 -2.15
C GLY A 113 -0.02 -20.69 -0.85
N THR A 114 1.21 -20.65 -0.35
CA THR A 114 1.65 -21.43 0.81
C THR A 114 1.30 -20.70 2.12
N CYS A 115 0.47 -21.32 2.95
CA CYS A 115 0.18 -20.80 4.29
C CYS A 115 1.34 -21.07 5.27
N VAL A 116 1.69 -20.05 6.06
CA VAL A 116 2.69 -20.10 7.13
C VAL A 116 2.11 -19.52 8.42
N ARG A 117 2.76 -19.79 9.56
CA ARG A 117 2.24 -19.49 10.90
C ARG A 117 2.98 -18.40 11.63
N THR A 118 4.26 -18.17 11.29
CA THR A 118 5.11 -17.20 11.99
C THR A 118 5.64 -16.11 11.07
N ILE A 119 5.99 -14.97 11.67
CA ILE A 119 6.65 -13.86 10.98
C ILE A 119 7.99 -14.32 10.38
N ASP A 120 8.72 -15.17 11.09
CA ASP A 120 9.99 -15.69 10.60
C ASP A 120 9.82 -16.51 9.32
N GLN A 121 8.82 -17.39 9.26
CA GLN A 121 8.56 -18.19 8.06
C GLN A 121 8.20 -17.33 6.84
N ILE A 122 7.36 -16.29 7.00
CA ILE A 122 7.05 -15.39 5.88
C ILE A 122 8.27 -14.55 5.47
N ILE A 123 9.10 -14.11 6.41
CA ILE A 123 10.34 -13.40 6.11
C ILE A 123 11.30 -14.31 5.35
N ASP A 124 11.52 -15.53 5.82
CA ASP A 124 12.49 -16.45 5.24
C ASP A 124 12.05 -16.91 3.84
N ASN A 125 10.74 -17.07 3.61
CA ASN A 125 10.20 -17.38 2.28
C ASN A 125 10.31 -16.20 1.30
N VAL A 126 10.04 -14.96 1.74
CA VAL A 126 10.04 -13.79 0.86
C VAL A 126 11.45 -13.23 0.65
N TYR A 127 12.26 -13.24 1.70
CA TYR A 127 13.62 -12.70 1.73
C TYR A 127 14.62 -13.75 2.20
N PRO A 128 14.83 -14.84 1.43
CA PRO A 128 15.82 -15.84 1.77
C PRO A 128 17.21 -15.20 1.86
N ASP A 129 17.99 -15.62 2.85
CA ASP A 129 19.35 -15.14 3.07
C ASP A 129 19.43 -13.60 3.33
N ILE A 130 18.47 -13.10 4.11
CA ILE A 130 18.38 -11.67 4.52
C ILE A 130 19.63 -11.18 5.28
N GLN A 131 20.44 -12.09 5.84
CA GLN A 131 21.64 -11.70 6.58
C GLN A 131 22.73 -11.14 5.66
N ASN A 132 22.73 -11.52 4.38
CA ASN A 132 23.76 -11.18 3.39
C ASN A 132 23.24 -10.21 2.30
N LEU A 133 22.58 -9.11 2.72
CA LEU A 133 21.94 -8.18 1.79
C LEU A 133 22.88 -7.52 0.78
N THR A 134 24.13 -7.28 1.16
CA THR A 134 25.10 -6.57 0.30
C THR A 134 25.48 -7.37 -0.95
N GLN A 135 25.21 -8.68 -0.97
CA GLN A 135 25.44 -9.55 -2.12
C GLN A 135 24.23 -9.64 -3.06
N LYS A 136 23.07 -9.10 -2.67
CA LYS A 136 21.85 -9.14 -3.48
C LYS A 136 21.82 -7.94 -4.45
N GLU A 137 21.40 -8.19 -5.68
CA GLU A 137 21.19 -7.13 -6.65
C GLU A 137 19.99 -6.26 -6.29
N THR A 138 19.98 -5.00 -6.74
CA THR A 138 18.87 -4.07 -6.46
C THR A 138 17.52 -4.58 -6.96
N ASN A 139 17.48 -5.21 -8.15
CA ASN A 139 16.26 -5.77 -8.72
C ASN A 139 15.65 -6.88 -7.85
N TRP A 140 16.48 -7.62 -7.11
CA TRP A 140 16.00 -8.67 -6.21
C TRP A 140 15.04 -8.11 -5.15
N PHE A 141 15.34 -6.92 -4.61
CA PHE A 141 14.46 -6.23 -3.67
C PHE A 141 13.21 -5.64 -4.34
N CYS A 142 13.32 -5.10 -5.55
CA CYS A 142 12.19 -4.50 -6.26
C CYS A 142 11.11 -5.53 -6.65
N GLU A 143 11.50 -6.80 -6.77
CA GLU A 143 10.61 -7.88 -7.18
C GLU A 143 9.89 -8.55 -6.01
N ARG A 144 10.10 -8.10 -4.77
CA ARG A 144 9.63 -8.80 -3.57
C ARG A 144 9.06 -7.83 -2.55
N ALA A 145 8.01 -8.24 -1.86
CA ALA A 145 7.41 -7.43 -0.80
C ALA A 145 6.63 -8.29 0.18
N ILE A 146 6.61 -7.89 1.44
CA ILE A 146 5.58 -8.31 2.39
C ILE A 146 4.49 -7.23 2.44
N VAL A 147 3.23 -7.63 2.28
CA VAL A 147 2.08 -6.71 2.32
C VAL A 147 1.20 -7.01 3.52
N THR A 148 0.78 -5.98 4.24
CA THR A 148 0.01 -6.11 5.48
C THR A 148 -1.25 -5.22 5.46
N ALA A 149 -2.24 -5.52 6.30
CA ALA A 149 -3.43 -4.68 6.40
C ALA A 149 -3.13 -3.31 7.05
N LYS A 150 -2.24 -3.26 8.05
CA LYS A 150 -1.99 -2.09 8.91
C LYS A 150 -0.55 -1.59 8.84
N ASN A 151 -0.35 -0.28 8.92
CA ASN A 151 0.99 0.33 8.96
C ASN A 151 1.84 -0.18 10.13
N THR A 152 1.24 -0.42 11.30
CA THR A 152 1.94 -0.93 12.49
C THR A 152 2.51 -2.33 12.28
N ALA A 153 1.77 -3.24 11.63
CA ALA A 153 2.27 -4.56 11.29
C ALA A 153 3.40 -4.51 10.25
N ALA A 154 3.31 -3.59 9.27
CA ALA A 154 4.41 -3.38 8.34
C ALA A 154 5.66 -2.84 9.06
N GLU A 155 5.50 -1.94 10.03
CA GLU A 155 6.60 -1.40 10.83
C GLU A 155 7.27 -2.49 11.68
N GLU A 156 6.48 -3.31 12.37
CA GLU A 156 6.96 -4.47 13.15
C GLU A 156 7.80 -5.41 12.28
N ILE A 157 7.29 -5.84 11.12
CA ILE A 157 8.03 -6.73 10.22
C ILE A 157 9.32 -6.06 9.71
N ASN A 158 9.24 -4.78 9.34
CA ASN A 158 10.42 -4.02 8.90
C ASN A 158 11.49 -3.96 10.00
N GLU A 159 11.10 -3.78 11.27
CA GLU A 159 12.02 -3.79 12.40
C GLU A 159 12.66 -5.17 12.63
N ILE A 160 11.87 -6.25 12.58
CA ILE A 160 12.36 -7.62 12.71
C ILE A 160 13.37 -7.93 11.59
N VAL A 161 13.02 -7.62 10.33
CA VAL A 161 13.91 -7.80 9.19
C VAL A 161 15.21 -7.01 9.37
N LEU A 162 15.13 -5.74 9.80
CA LEU A 162 16.32 -4.91 10.03
C LEU A 162 17.24 -5.50 11.12
N GLN A 163 16.68 -6.12 12.16
CA GLN A 163 17.46 -6.78 13.20
C GLN A 163 18.24 -7.99 12.65
N LYS A 164 17.69 -8.73 11.68
CA LYS A 164 18.35 -9.86 11.03
C LYS A 164 19.52 -9.46 10.10
N VAL A 165 19.57 -8.21 9.61
CA VAL A 165 20.65 -7.74 8.75
C VAL A 165 21.95 -7.57 9.53
N THR A 166 23.08 -8.05 9.02
CA THR A 166 24.36 -8.09 9.75
C THR A 166 25.16 -6.78 9.69
N THR A 167 24.88 -5.89 8.74
CA THR A 167 25.62 -4.63 8.58
C THR A 167 25.38 -3.66 9.73
N GLU A 168 26.30 -2.71 9.91
CA GLU A 168 26.20 -1.66 10.93
C GLU A 168 24.89 -0.85 10.82
N CYS A 169 24.24 -0.64 11.97
CA CYS A 169 23.02 0.14 12.08
C CYS A 169 23.34 1.60 12.43
N LYS A 170 22.87 2.52 11.60
CA LYS A 170 22.93 3.96 11.89
C LYS A 170 21.56 4.50 12.27
N THR A 171 21.51 5.23 13.38
CA THR A 171 20.27 5.84 13.89
C THR A 171 20.29 7.36 13.66
N TYR A 172 19.25 7.86 13.02
CA TYR A 172 19.05 9.29 12.77
C TYR A 172 17.82 9.79 13.54
N LYS A 173 18.05 10.67 14.51
CA LYS A 173 16.96 11.35 15.25
C LYS A 173 16.45 12.56 14.47
N SER A 174 15.13 12.74 14.43
CA SER A 174 14.51 13.93 13.86
C SER A 174 14.60 15.12 14.81
N ILE A 175 14.32 16.30 14.27
CA ILE A 175 14.05 17.51 15.05
C ILE A 175 12.59 17.85 14.84
N ASP A 176 11.82 17.85 15.94
CA ASP A 176 10.39 18.12 15.92
C ASP A 176 10.12 19.51 16.50
N THR A 177 9.16 20.23 15.92
CA THR A 177 8.85 21.61 16.32
C THR A 177 7.37 21.88 16.09
N MET A 178 6.67 22.50 17.04
CA MET A 178 5.29 22.92 16.81
C MET A 178 5.21 23.96 15.70
N VAL A 179 4.16 23.88 14.87
CA VAL A 179 3.92 24.91 13.85
C VAL A 179 3.40 26.19 14.50
N ASN A 180 2.51 26.05 15.49
CA ASN A 180 2.02 27.15 16.31
C ASN A 180 2.84 27.28 17.60
N GLY A 181 3.53 28.42 17.77
CA GLY A 181 4.42 28.66 18.91
C GLY A 181 3.70 28.69 20.27
N ASP A 182 2.43 29.10 20.28
CA ASP A 182 1.64 29.21 21.50
C ASP A 182 1.25 27.85 22.08
N GLU A 183 1.26 26.80 21.25
CA GLU A 183 0.93 25.42 21.65
C GLU A 183 2.13 24.64 22.21
N VAL A 184 3.34 25.20 22.19
CA VAL A 184 4.57 24.52 22.66
C VAL A 184 4.45 24.10 24.12
N ILE A 185 3.73 24.86 24.94
CA ILE A 185 3.51 24.57 26.36
C ILE A 185 2.61 23.33 26.54
N HIS A 186 1.70 23.06 25.59
CA HIS A 186 0.74 21.95 25.67
C HIS A 186 1.31 20.62 25.18
N TYR A 187 2.36 20.65 24.36
CA TYR A 187 2.92 19.46 23.71
C TYR A 187 4.42 19.32 23.95
N PRO A 188 4.84 18.57 24.99
CA PRO A 188 6.24 18.27 25.25
C PRO A 188 6.93 17.63 24.04
N ILE A 189 8.24 17.86 23.89
CA ILE A 189 9.00 17.34 22.75
C ILE A 189 9.05 15.81 22.75
N GLU A 190 9.04 15.17 23.92
CA GLU A 190 8.99 13.72 24.09
C GLU A 190 7.68 13.15 23.54
N PHE A 191 6.57 13.87 23.74
CA PHE A 191 5.29 13.50 23.17
C PHE A 191 5.35 13.57 21.65
N LEU A 192 5.85 14.68 21.06
CA LEU A 192 6.00 14.79 19.60
C LEU A 192 6.88 13.68 19.02
N ASN A 193 8.01 13.38 19.68
CA ASN A 193 8.95 12.34 19.28
C ASN A 193 8.34 10.93 19.32
N SER A 194 7.29 10.72 20.13
CA SER A 194 6.55 9.45 20.22
C SER A 194 5.55 9.27 19.07
N LEU A 195 5.17 10.35 18.38
CA LEU A 195 4.17 10.30 17.31
C LEU A 195 4.76 9.76 16.00
N ASN A 196 3.99 8.88 15.34
CA ASN A 196 4.32 8.31 14.03
C ASN A 196 3.17 8.47 13.01
N PRO A 197 2.75 9.72 12.69
CA PRO A 197 1.62 9.94 11.78
C PRO A 197 1.93 9.49 10.36
N ALA A 198 0.89 9.18 9.59
CA ALA A 198 1.04 8.77 8.20
C ALA A 198 1.60 9.95 7.37
N GLY A 199 2.62 9.69 6.56
CA GLY A 199 3.24 10.71 5.70
C GLY A 199 4.44 11.45 6.29
N LEU A 200 4.74 11.27 7.59
CA LEU A 200 6.02 11.65 8.20
C LEU A 200 6.96 10.44 8.33
N PRO A 201 8.29 10.61 8.32
CA PRO A 201 9.23 9.58 8.73
C PRO A 201 9.21 9.42 10.27
N PRO A 202 9.68 8.27 10.80
CA PRO A 202 9.79 8.07 12.24
C PRO A 202 10.80 9.04 12.86
N HIS A 203 10.60 9.39 14.14
CA HIS A 203 11.56 10.21 14.89
C HIS A 203 12.92 9.51 14.95
N LYS A 204 12.96 8.24 15.35
CA LYS A 204 14.17 7.40 15.33
C LYS A 204 14.21 6.58 14.04
N LEU A 205 14.88 7.09 13.01
CA LEU A 205 15.07 6.38 11.76
C LEU A 205 16.34 5.52 11.84
N LYS A 206 16.18 4.20 11.90
CA LYS A 206 17.28 3.23 11.88
C LYS A 206 17.48 2.71 10.44
N LEU A 207 18.71 2.73 9.95
CA LEU A 207 19.07 2.27 8.61
C LEU A 207 20.34 1.42 8.64
N LYS A 208 20.40 0.44 7.74
CA LYS A 208 21.54 -0.46 7.53
C LYS A 208 21.90 -0.45 6.04
N VAL A 209 23.18 -0.60 5.71
CA VAL A 209 23.61 -0.61 4.30
C VAL A 209 22.99 -1.80 3.58
N GLY A 210 22.46 -1.57 2.37
CA GLY A 210 21.79 -2.60 1.57
C GLY A 210 20.29 -2.77 1.84
N THR A 211 19.70 -2.06 2.80
CA THR A 211 18.24 -2.14 3.04
C THR A 211 17.44 -1.30 2.04
N PRO A 212 16.33 -1.81 1.49
CA PRO A 212 15.45 -1.04 0.61
C PRO A 212 14.68 0.01 1.42
N ILE A 213 14.56 1.20 0.82
CA ILE A 213 13.84 2.35 1.38
C ILE A 213 12.80 2.86 0.38
N MET A 214 11.72 3.44 0.91
CA MET A 214 10.69 4.14 0.17
C MET A 214 10.81 5.64 0.43
N LEU A 215 10.84 6.44 -0.64
CA LEU A 215 10.73 7.89 -0.55
C LEU A 215 9.30 8.29 -0.15
N LEU A 216 9.20 9.30 0.73
CA LEU A 216 7.95 9.90 1.17
C LEU A 216 7.65 11.23 0.45
N ARG A 217 8.62 11.75 -0.30
CA ARG A 217 8.52 12.98 -1.08
C ARG A 217 9.19 12.78 -2.42
N ASN A 218 8.61 13.39 -3.45
CA ASN A 218 9.25 13.50 -4.75
C ASN A 218 10.40 14.50 -4.63
N LEU A 219 11.63 14.03 -4.82
CA LEU A 219 12.84 14.85 -4.75
C LEU A 219 13.23 15.38 -6.14
N LYS A 220 13.08 14.54 -7.16
CA LYS A 220 13.43 14.90 -8.55
C LYS A 220 12.58 14.13 -9.55
N PRO A 221 11.39 14.63 -9.92
CA PRO A 221 10.58 14.01 -10.95
C PRO A 221 11.27 13.96 -12.31
N PRO A 222 11.11 12.88 -13.10
CA PRO A 222 10.34 11.65 -12.79
C PRO A 222 11.15 10.56 -12.06
N ARG A 223 12.45 10.77 -11.77
CA ARG A 223 13.38 9.70 -11.38
C ARG A 223 13.39 9.38 -9.88
N LEU A 224 13.41 10.40 -9.01
CA LEU A 224 13.39 10.26 -7.55
C LEU A 224 12.02 10.68 -7.02
N CYS A 225 11.02 9.86 -7.33
CA CYS A 225 9.64 10.04 -6.91
C CYS A 225 9.21 8.95 -5.93
N ASN A 226 8.03 9.12 -5.33
CA ASN A 226 7.37 8.08 -4.57
C ASN A 226 7.10 6.87 -5.49
N GLY A 227 7.76 5.74 -5.25
CA GLY A 227 7.65 4.52 -6.04
C GLY A 227 8.98 3.75 -6.11
N PRO A 228 9.03 2.63 -6.85
CA PRO A 228 10.27 1.90 -7.08
C PRO A 228 11.24 2.73 -7.92
N ALA A 229 12.46 2.92 -7.40
CA ALA A 229 13.59 3.48 -8.14
C ALA A 229 14.82 2.60 -7.85
N ALA A 230 15.57 2.26 -8.90
CA ALA A 230 16.76 1.40 -8.81
C ALA A 230 17.86 1.96 -9.72
N GLY A 231 19.12 1.73 -9.35
CA GLY A 231 20.28 2.04 -10.19
C GLY A 231 20.78 3.48 -10.18
N GLU A 232 20.16 4.40 -9.42
CA GLU A 232 20.66 5.77 -9.23
C GLU A 232 21.16 5.99 -7.80
N ILE A 233 22.38 6.51 -7.67
CA ILE A 233 22.91 7.02 -6.40
C ILE A 233 22.43 8.46 -6.23
N ALA A 234 21.77 8.75 -5.11
CA ALA A 234 21.24 10.08 -4.82
C ALA A 234 21.56 10.51 -3.39
N LEU A 235 21.86 11.80 -3.22
CA LEU A 235 21.94 12.43 -1.90
C LEU A 235 20.53 12.84 -1.47
N ILE A 236 20.08 12.32 -0.33
CA ILE A 236 18.77 12.62 0.22
C ILE A 236 18.95 13.59 1.40
N PRO A 237 18.51 14.85 1.31
CA PRO A 237 18.60 15.79 2.42
C PRO A 237 17.51 15.54 3.47
N ARG A 238 17.71 16.07 4.68
CA ARG A 238 16.62 16.20 5.65
C ARG A 238 15.65 17.27 5.16
N ILE A 239 14.36 16.95 5.11
CA ILE A 239 13.32 17.86 4.65
C ILE A 239 12.34 18.10 5.81
N PRO A 240 11.96 19.35 6.09
CA PRO A 240 10.90 19.61 7.06
C PRO A 240 9.55 19.18 6.49
N MET A 241 8.83 18.34 7.21
CA MET A 241 7.50 17.85 6.83
C MET A 241 6.50 18.13 7.95
N VAL A 242 5.30 18.55 7.59
CA VAL A 242 4.25 18.90 8.55
C VAL A 242 3.26 17.75 8.69
N SER A 243 2.83 17.46 9.92
CA SER A 243 1.79 16.47 10.20
C SER A 243 0.42 16.95 9.68
N THR A 244 -0.30 16.07 8.98
CA THR A 244 -1.64 16.39 8.43
C THR A 244 -2.78 15.67 9.14
N ASP A 245 -2.47 14.60 9.89
CA ASP A 245 -3.48 13.64 10.36
C ASP A 245 -3.75 13.76 11.87
N LEU A 246 -3.39 14.89 12.46
CA LEU A 246 -3.49 15.17 13.90
C LEU A 246 -4.31 16.46 14.13
N PRO A 247 -4.93 16.62 15.31
CA PRO A 247 -5.70 17.82 15.64
C PRO A 247 -4.83 19.09 15.80
N PHE A 248 -3.51 18.91 15.87
CA PHE A 248 -2.50 19.97 15.86
C PHE A 248 -1.45 19.67 14.78
N ALA A 249 -0.70 20.69 14.38
CA ALA A 249 0.35 20.57 13.40
C ALA A 249 1.73 20.73 14.04
N PHE A 250 2.60 19.76 13.83
CA PHE A 250 4.03 19.89 14.11
C PHE A 250 4.84 19.60 12.86
N LYS A 251 6.00 20.23 12.78
CA LYS A 251 7.02 20.01 11.74
C LYS A 251 8.04 19.00 12.26
N ARG A 252 8.36 18.00 11.44
CA ARG A 252 9.47 17.06 11.64
C ARG A 252 10.54 17.26 10.57
N LEU A 253 11.74 17.64 10.95
CA LEU A 253 12.93 17.69 10.08
C LEU A 253 13.66 16.35 10.14
N GLN A 254 13.56 15.58 9.05
CA GLN A 254 14.14 14.24 8.93
C GLN A 254 14.31 13.86 7.46
N PHE A 255 15.09 12.82 7.16
CA PHE A 255 15.11 12.24 5.82
C PHE A 255 13.70 11.77 5.42
N PRO A 256 13.20 12.12 4.23
CA PRO A 256 11.86 11.76 3.76
C PRO A 256 11.82 10.31 3.28
N VAL A 257 12.22 9.37 4.14
CA VAL A 257 12.35 7.94 3.80
C VAL A 257 11.79 7.07 4.91
N ARG A 258 11.34 5.87 4.54
CA ARG A 258 11.01 4.76 5.46
C ARG A 258 11.58 3.47 4.89
N MET A 259 11.93 2.51 5.75
CA MET A 259 12.28 1.16 5.28
C MET A 259 11.08 0.50 4.58
N CYS A 260 11.33 -0.38 3.62
CA CYS A 260 10.25 -0.96 2.82
C CYS A 260 10.39 -2.45 2.46
N PHE A 261 10.81 -3.31 3.39
CA PHE A 261 10.64 -4.76 3.24
C PHE A 261 9.16 -5.17 3.34
N ALA A 262 8.43 -4.49 4.23
CA ALA A 262 7.00 -4.61 4.36
C ALA A 262 6.29 -3.27 4.08
N MET A 263 5.11 -3.33 3.48
CA MET A 263 4.24 -2.18 3.24
C MET A 263 2.77 -2.54 3.42
N THR A 264 1.89 -1.56 3.43
CA THR A 264 0.46 -1.86 3.47
C THR A 264 -0.05 -2.33 2.11
N ILE A 265 -1.07 -3.18 2.13
CA ILE A 265 -1.78 -3.64 0.94
C ILE A 265 -2.22 -2.45 0.06
N ASN A 266 -2.72 -1.36 0.66
CA ASN A 266 -3.13 -0.17 -0.08
C ASN A 266 -1.98 0.45 -0.88
N LYS A 267 -0.74 0.44 -0.36
CA LYS A 267 0.46 0.93 -1.08
C LYS A 267 0.92 -0.02 -2.18
N SER A 268 0.63 -1.32 -2.06
CA SER A 268 0.94 -2.32 -3.08
C SER A 268 -0.01 -2.28 -4.28
N GLN A 269 -1.14 -1.58 -4.19
CA GLN A 269 -2.12 -1.52 -5.27
C GLN A 269 -1.51 -0.95 -6.55
N GLY A 270 -1.70 -1.67 -7.65
CA GLY A 270 -1.13 -1.34 -8.96
C GLY A 270 0.29 -1.87 -9.18
N GLN A 271 0.96 -2.38 -8.15
CA GLN A 271 2.26 -3.04 -8.28
C GLN A 271 2.10 -4.53 -8.60
N THR A 272 3.14 -5.12 -9.19
CA THR A 272 3.28 -6.56 -9.41
C THR A 272 4.67 -6.98 -8.93
N PHE A 273 4.73 -8.06 -8.17
CA PHE A 273 5.96 -8.61 -7.63
C PHE A 273 6.17 -10.03 -8.18
N LYS A 274 7.41 -10.52 -8.12
CA LYS A 274 7.73 -11.93 -8.38
C LYS A 274 7.53 -12.81 -7.15
N VAL A 275 7.78 -12.30 -5.93
CA VAL A 275 7.55 -13.02 -4.67
C VAL A 275 6.79 -12.12 -3.69
N VAL A 276 5.73 -12.61 -3.06
CA VAL A 276 4.91 -11.82 -2.14
C VAL A 276 4.60 -12.60 -0.87
N GLY A 277 4.83 -11.95 0.27
CA GLY A 277 4.24 -12.35 1.54
C GLY A 277 2.98 -11.55 1.81
N VAL A 278 1.86 -12.19 2.14
CA VAL A 278 0.64 -11.52 2.61
C VAL A 278 0.48 -11.79 4.11
N ASP A 279 0.68 -10.76 4.93
CA ASP A 279 0.47 -10.84 6.38
C ASP A 279 -1.00 -10.59 6.72
N LEU A 280 -1.68 -11.65 7.18
CA LEU A 280 -3.07 -11.62 7.63
C LEU A 280 -3.21 -11.85 9.14
N ARG A 281 -2.13 -11.68 9.93
CA ARG A 281 -2.21 -11.66 11.41
C ARG A 281 -3.21 -10.62 11.91
N ASN A 282 -3.30 -9.50 11.22
CA ASN A 282 -4.39 -8.56 11.39
C ASN A 282 -5.39 -8.74 10.26
N GLU A 283 -6.66 -8.89 10.61
CA GLU A 283 -7.75 -8.91 9.64
C GLU A 283 -7.72 -7.69 8.72
N VAL A 284 -8.00 -7.94 7.45
CA VAL A 284 -8.36 -6.86 6.53
C VAL A 284 -9.66 -6.20 7.00
N PHE A 285 -9.73 -4.88 6.84
CA PHE A 285 -10.82 -4.08 7.39
C PHE A 285 -11.48 -3.18 6.36
N SER A 286 -10.99 -3.16 5.12
CA SER A 286 -11.45 -2.28 4.05
C SER A 286 -11.82 -3.04 2.79
N HIS A 287 -12.71 -2.44 2.00
CA HIS A 287 -13.20 -2.98 0.74
C HIS A 287 -12.02 -3.40 -0.17
N GLY A 288 -12.08 -4.64 -0.66
CA GLY A 288 -11.17 -5.11 -1.70
C GLY A 288 -9.72 -5.29 -1.23
N GLN A 289 -9.43 -5.10 0.07
CA GLN A 289 -8.07 -5.16 0.59
C GLN A 289 -7.51 -6.59 0.46
N LEU A 290 -8.26 -7.62 0.81
CA LEU A 290 -7.82 -9.01 0.59
C LEU A 290 -7.57 -9.31 -0.89
N TYR A 291 -8.50 -8.91 -1.76
CA TYR A 291 -8.36 -9.04 -3.21
C TYR A 291 -7.06 -8.38 -3.72
N VAL A 292 -6.76 -7.15 -3.29
CA VAL A 292 -5.53 -6.47 -3.66
C VAL A 292 -4.30 -7.23 -3.17
N GLY A 293 -4.26 -7.61 -1.88
CA GLY A 293 -3.11 -8.30 -1.29
C GLY A 293 -2.77 -9.61 -2.00
N LEU A 294 -3.80 -10.41 -2.30
CA LEU A 294 -3.60 -11.70 -2.98
C LEU A 294 -3.28 -11.55 -4.47
N SER A 295 -3.76 -10.49 -5.13
CA SER A 295 -3.56 -10.29 -6.58
C SER A 295 -2.25 -9.60 -6.96
N ARG A 296 -1.21 -9.57 -6.11
CA ARG A 296 0.07 -8.91 -6.43
C ARG A 296 1.10 -9.81 -7.12
N ILE A 297 0.78 -11.09 -7.35
CA ILE A 297 1.71 -12.11 -7.84
C ILE A 297 1.36 -12.58 -9.26
N GLY A 298 2.34 -13.11 -9.99
CA GLY A 298 2.15 -13.81 -11.27
C GLY A 298 2.20 -15.33 -11.20
N SER A 299 2.47 -15.91 -10.02
CA SER A 299 2.62 -17.34 -9.77
C SER A 299 2.27 -17.62 -8.32
N THR A 300 1.34 -18.55 -8.06
CA THR A 300 0.89 -18.87 -6.69
C THR A 300 1.96 -19.55 -5.85
N LYS A 301 2.95 -20.19 -6.50
CA LYS A 301 4.13 -20.79 -5.84
C LYS A 301 5.01 -19.75 -5.15
N ASP A 302 4.98 -18.51 -5.63
CA ASP A 302 5.77 -17.41 -5.09
C ASP A 302 4.96 -16.53 -4.12
N GLN A 303 3.80 -17.02 -3.69
CA GLN A 303 2.93 -16.35 -2.73
C GLN A 303 2.93 -17.11 -1.41
N THR A 304 3.31 -16.42 -0.34
CA THR A 304 3.25 -16.93 1.04
C THR A 304 2.20 -16.15 1.81
N ILE A 305 1.37 -16.83 2.61
CA ILE A 305 0.28 -16.20 3.37
C ILE A 305 0.47 -16.52 4.84
N LEU A 306 0.66 -15.49 5.66
CA LEU A 306 0.80 -15.65 7.10
C LEU A 306 -0.58 -15.58 7.77
N ILE A 307 -1.04 -16.72 8.29
CA ILE A 307 -2.25 -16.86 9.10
C ILE A 307 -1.87 -17.67 10.35
N PRO A 308 -1.80 -17.04 11.54
CA PRO A 308 -1.38 -17.74 12.76
C PRO A 308 -2.30 -18.89 13.16
N ASP A 309 -3.60 -18.74 12.91
CA ASP A 309 -4.61 -19.73 13.27
C ASP A 309 -4.65 -20.88 12.26
N GLU A 310 -4.63 -22.12 12.77
CA GLU A 310 -4.72 -23.35 11.98
C GLU A 310 -5.96 -23.43 11.09
N SER A 311 -7.01 -22.67 11.43
CA SER A 311 -8.26 -22.64 10.67
C SER A 311 -8.12 -22.08 9.23
N ASN A 312 -7.01 -21.42 8.89
CA ASN A 312 -6.78 -20.74 7.60
C ASN A 312 -7.91 -19.78 7.21
N LYS A 313 -8.55 -19.17 8.22
CA LYS A 313 -9.65 -18.22 8.04
C LYS A 313 -9.15 -16.79 8.01
N THR A 314 -9.80 -15.98 7.18
CA THR A 314 -9.61 -14.53 7.20
C THR A 314 -10.90 -13.82 6.85
N ARG A 315 -10.98 -12.53 7.16
CA ARG A 315 -12.12 -11.70 6.81
C ARG A 315 -12.04 -11.30 5.33
N ASN A 316 -13.18 -11.27 4.64
CA ASN A 316 -13.27 -10.62 3.33
C ASN A 316 -14.26 -9.45 3.42
N VAL A 317 -13.81 -8.24 3.13
CA VAL A 317 -14.64 -7.04 3.16
C VAL A 317 -14.93 -6.61 1.73
N VAL A 318 -16.18 -6.78 1.32
CA VAL A 318 -16.68 -6.35 0.01
C VAL A 318 -17.93 -5.53 0.24
N PHE A 319 -18.00 -4.39 -0.45
CA PHE A 319 -19.14 -3.49 -0.41
C PHE A 319 -19.93 -3.79 -1.67
N THR A 320 -21.12 -4.34 -1.48
CA THR A 320 -22.12 -4.42 -2.52
C THR A 320 -22.62 -3.00 -2.83
N GLU A 321 -22.73 -2.70 -4.12
CA GLU A 321 -23.39 -1.50 -4.64
C GLU A 321 -24.89 -1.68 -4.77
#